data_AF-A6EQX0-F1
#
_entry.id   AF-A6EQX0-F1
#
_cell.length_a   1.000
_cell.length_b   1.000
_cell.length_c   1.000
_cell.angle_alpha   90.00
_cell.angle_beta   90.00
_cell.angle_gamma   90.00
#
_symmetry.space_group_name_H-M   'P 1'
#
loop_
_entity.id
_entity.type
_entity.pdbx_description
1 polymer ?
#
loop_
_entity_poly.entity_id
_entity_poly.type
_entity_poly.pdbx_seq_one_letter_code
_entity_poly.pdbx_strand_id
1 'polypeptide(L)'
;MESAKITKLLEAYFEGETTLAQEKTLLAYFSGDEIDAAHEPYIPLFKGVQMAKDETMDKQITFPKQKESPKRRWWIGVAASAVIVLSVTGYMYTNANELTQEEQEAVMAFNQSKEAFLLLSKSFNKGAEELGYINKFTNTTNKYFK
;
A
#
# COMPACT_ATOMS: atom_id res chain seq x y z
N MET A 1 -68.95 -10.59 -18.84
CA MET A 1 -68.19 -9.32 -18.81
C MET A 1 -66.99 -9.36 -17.87
N GLU A 2 -66.95 -10.23 -16.86
CA GLU A 2 -65.80 -10.34 -15.94
C GLU A 2 -64.63 -11.17 -16.51
N SER A 3 -64.92 -12.27 -17.22
CA SER A 3 -63.90 -13.12 -17.86
C SER A 3 -62.97 -12.32 -18.80
N ALA A 4 -63.51 -11.47 -19.68
CA ALA A 4 -62.70 -10.64 -20.59
C ALA A 4 -61.73 -9.67 -19.87
N LYS A 5 -62.07 -9.23 -18.65
CA LYS A 5 -61.16 -8.40 -17.84
C LYS A 5 -60.00 -9.22 -17.30
N ILE A 6 -60.26 -10.46 -16.86
CA ILE A 6 -59.24 -11.41 -16.41
C ILE A 6 -58.35 -11.84 -17.57
N THR A 7 -58.91 -12.09 -18.75
CA THR A 7 -58.11 -12.43 -19.95
C THR A 7 -57.14 -11.31 -20.31
N LYS A 8 -57.60 -10.04 -20.31
CA LYS A 8 -56.72 -8.88 -20.54
C LYS A 8 -55.64 -8.75 -19.46
N LEU A 9 -55.98 -9.08 -18.22
CA LEU A 9 -55.06 -9.02 -17.09
C LEU A 9 -54.00 -10.13 -17.14
N LEU A 10 -54.38 -11.32 -17.60
CA LEU A 10 -53.48 -12.44 -17.87
C LEU A 10 -52.49 -12.10 -18.99
N GLU A 11 -52.96 -11.50 -20.07
CA GLU A 11 -52.09 -11.04 -21.16
C GLU A 11 -51.03 -10.05 -20.64
N ALA A 12 -51.47 -9.02 -19.91
CA ALA A 12 -50.56 -8.05 -19.30
C ALA A 12 -49.61 -8.69 -18.26
N TYR A 13 -50.06 -9.73 -17.55
CA TYR A 13 -49.23 -10.46 -16.59
C TYR A 13 -48.11 -11.24 -17.31
N PHE A 14 -48.43 -11.87 -18.44
CA PHE A 14 -47.45 -12.59 -19.25
C PHE A 14 -46.46 -11.64 -19.95
N GLU A 15 -46.89 -10.45 -20.32
CA GLU A 15 -46.03 -9.38 -20.83
C GLU A 15 -45.25 -8.62 -19.72
N GLY A 16 -45.53 -8.90 -18.44
CA GLY A 16 -44.86 -8.27 -17.30
C GLY A 16 -45.25 -6.80 -17.06
N GLU A 17 -46.40 -6.37 -17.55
CA GLU A 17 -46.91 -5.00 -17.42
C GLU A 17 -47.88 -4.81 -16.23
N THR A 18 -48.04 -5.82 -15.38
CA THR A 18 -48.95 -5.78 -14.23
C THR A 18 -48.40 -5.04 -13.02
N THR A 19 -49.33 -4.48 -12.23
CA THR A 19 -49.06 -3.92 -10.91
C THR A 19 -49.36 -4.95 -9.81
N LEU A 20 -48.75 -4.76 -8.62
CA LEU A 20 -48.99 -5.64 -7.46
C LEU A 20 -50.48 -5.74 -7.05
N ALA A 21 -51.27 -4.69 -7.27
CA ALA A 21 -52.71 -4.71 -6.98
C ALA A 21 -53.48 -5.59 -7.99
N GLN A 22 -53.07 -5.57 -9.26
CA GLN A 22 -53.64 -6.40 -10.32
C GLN A 22 -53.27 -7.87 -10.12
N GLU A 23 -52.03 -8.17 -9.74
CA GLU A 23 -51.59 -9.54 -9.44
C GLU A 23 -52.31 -10.14 -8.23
N LYS A 24 -52.56 -9.34 -7.18
CA LYS A 24 -53.44 -9.76 -6.08
C LYS A 24 -54.85 -10.12 -6.55
N THR A 25 -55.36 -9.41 -7.55
CA THR A 25 -56.67 -9.68 -8.15
C THR A 25 -56.65 -11.00 -8.94
N LEU A 26 -55.60 -11.26 -9.71
CA LEU A 26 -55.40 -12.56 -10.38
C LEU A 26 -55.31 -13.70 -9.37
N LEU A 27 -54.48 -13.54 -8.34
CA LEU A 27 -54.34 -14.54 -7.27
C LEU A 27 -55.68 -14.83 -6.58
N ALA A 28 -56.48 -13.81 -6.27
CA ALA A 28 -57.80 -14.00 -5.66
C ALA A 28 -58.79 -14.71 -6.61
N TYR A 29 -58.77 -14.38 -7.89
CA TYR A 29 -59.61 -15.04 -8.91
C TYR A 29 -59.29 -16.54 -9.01
N PHE A 30 -58.01 -16.91 -9.07
CA PHE A 30 -57.57 -18.31 -9.17
C PHE A 30 -57.65 -19.10 -7.83
N SER A 31 -57.93 -18.42 -6.71
CA SER A 31 -58.28 -19.06 -5.44
C SER A 31 -59.75 -19.44 -5.32
N GLY A 32 -60.61 -18.94 -6.20
CA GLY A 32 -62.04 -19.25 -6.21
C GLY A 32 -62.34 -20.67 -6.72
N ASP A 33 -63.56 -21.13 -6.45
CA ASP A 33 -64.02 -22.48 -6.83
C ASP A 33 -64.57 -22.54 -8.26
N GLU A 34 -65.03 -21.41 -8.82
CA GLU A 34 -65.55 -21.31 -10.19
C GLU A 34 -64.63 -20.47 -11.06
N ILE A 35 -63.96 -21.13 -12.00
CA ILE A 35 -63.02 -20.51 -12.95
C ILE A 35 -63.52 -20.81 -14.36
N ASP A 36 -63.51 -19.79 -15.23
CA ASP A 36 -63.83 -19.96 -16.65
C ASP A 36 -62.98 -21.06 -17.29
N ALA A 37 -63.59 -21.91 -18.12
CA ALA A 37 -62.94 -22.99 -18.85
C ALA A 37 -61.70 -22.52 -19.64
N ALA A 38 -61.73 -21.30 -20.18
CA ALA A 38 -60.59 -20.72 -20.90
C ALA A 38 -59.37 -20.44 -20.00
N HIS A 39 -59.58 -20.31 -18.69
CA HIS A 39 -58.55 -19.97 -17.71
C HIS A 39 -58.07 -21.18 -16.89
N GLU A 40 -58.72 -22.34 -16.99
CA GLU A 40 -58.32 -23.57 -16.30
C GLU A 40 -56.84 -23.95 -16.47
N PRO A 41 -56.21 -23.82 -17.67
CA PRO A 41 -54.81 -24.18 -17.84
C PRO A 41 -53.84 -23.37 -16.97
N TYR A 42 -54.24 -22.18 -16.49
CA TYR A 42 -53.39 -21.29 -15.70
C TYR A 42 -53.53 -21.51 -14.19
N ILE A 43 -54.50 -22.32 -13.75
CA ILE A 43 -54.72 -22.63 -12.32
C ILE A 43 -53.45 -23.09 -11.60
N PRO A 44 -52.64 -24.03 -12.14
CA PRO A 44 -51.46 -24.53 -11.45
C PRO A 44 -50.43 -23.45 -11.17
N LEU A 45 -50.33 -22.44 -12.05
CA LEU A 45 -49.38 -21.34 -11.91
C LEU A 45 -49.69 -20.50 -10.65
N PHE A 46 -50.94 -20.07 -10.50
CA PHE A 46 -51.34 -19.21 -9.39
C PHE A 46 -51.52 -19.99 -8.08
N LYS A 47 -52.05 -21.22 -8.12
CA LYS A 47 -52.16 -22.07 -6.93
C LYS A 47 -50.79 -22.50 -6.40
N GLY A 48 -49.84 -22.83 -7.29
CA GLY A 48 -48.47 -23.19 -6.90
C GLY A 48 -47.75 -22.08 -6.15
N VAL A 49 -47.88 -20.83 -6.62
CA VAL A 49 -47.31 -19.66 -5.94
C VAL A 49 -47.92 -19.44 -4.55
N GLN A 50 -49.22 -19.69 -4.39
CA GLN A 50 -49.87 -19.59 -3.08
C GLN A 50 -49.40 -20.66 -2.11
N MET A 51 -49.26 -21.91 -2.57
CA MET A 51 -48.73 -23.00 -1.75
C MET A 51 -47.28 -22.74 -1.35
N ALA A 52 -46.44 -22.30 -2.29
CA ALA A 52 -45.03 -21.99 -2.04
C ALA A 52 -44.82 -20.77 -1.13
N LYS A 53 -45.81 -19.86 -1.02
CA LYS A 53 -45.74 -18.71 -0.12
C LYS A 53 -45.61 -19.13 1.35
N ASP A 54 -46.24 -20.24 1.72
CA ASP A 54 -46.24 -20.74 3.09
C ASP A 54 -45.07 -21.71 3.35
N GLU A 55 -44.26 -22.03 2.34
CA GLU A 55 -43.06 -22.85 2.47
C GLU A 55 -41.93 -22.05 3.12
N THR A 56 -41.78 -22.21 4.44
CA THR A 56 -40.64 -21.66 5.18
C THR A 56 -39.61 -22.74 5.47
N MET A 57 -38.33 -22.47 5.21
CA MET A 57 -37.24 -23.37 5.60
C MET A 57 -36.88 -23.18 7.08
N ASP A 58 -37.50 -23.98 7.96
CA ASP A 58 -37.24 -23.96 9.41
C ASP A 58 -35.93 -24.67 9.82
N LYS A 59 -35.12 -25.07 8.83
CA LYS A 59 -33.85 -25.74 9.07
C LYS A 59 -32.79 -24.71 9.43
N GLN A 60 -32.33 -24.72 10.68
CA GLN A 60 -31.16 -23.95 11.09
C GLN A 60 -29.94 -24.37 10.27
N ILE A 61 -29.45 -23.46 9.42
CA ILE A 61 -28.21 -23.65 8.68
C ILE A 61 -27.05 -23.41 9.64
N THR A 62 -26.48 -24.49 10.17
CA THR A 62 -25.20 -24.42 10.87
C THR A 62 -24.09 -24.27 9.84
N PHE A 63 -23.58 -23.04 9.69
CA PHE A 63 -22.38 -22.80 8.92
C PHE A 63 -21.19 -23.51 9.60
N PRO A 64 -20.34 -24.22 8.83
CA PRO A 64 -19.11 -24.74 9.39
C PRO A 64 -18.30 -23.56 9.93
N LYS A 65 -17.86 -23.66 11.19
CA LYS A 65 -16.95 -22.67 11.78
C LYS A 65 -15.75 -22.56 10.85
N GLN A 66 -15.55 -21.37 10.27
CA GLN A 66 -14.39 -21.07 9.45
C GLN A 66 -13.16 -21.46 10.28
N LYS A 67 -12.38 -22.45 9.81
CA LYS A 67 -11.10 -22.78 10.44
C LYS A 67 -10.31 -21.48 10.49
N GLU A 68 -10.10 -20.96 11.70
CA GLU A 68 -9.16 -19.87 11.87
C GLU A 68 -7.84 -20.34 11.28
N SER A 69 -7.41 -19.69 10.21
CA SER A 69 -6.10 -19.95 9.63
C SER A 69 -5.09 -19.70 10.75
N PRO A 70 -4.07 -20.57 10.91
CA PRO A 70 -3.10 -20.40 11.97
C PRO A 70 -2.53 -18.99 11.84
N LYS A 71 -2.63 -18.21 12.93
CA LYS A 71 -2.21 -16.80 12.98
C LYS A 71 -0.89 -16.68 12.23
N ARG A 72 -0.96 -16.08 11.03
CA ARG A 72 0.16 -15.93 10.11
C ARG A 72 1.34 -15.47 10.94
N ARG A 73 2.42 -16.25 10.91
CA ARG A 73 3.56 -16.20 11.81
C ARG A 73 4.25 -14.82 11.68
N TRP A 74 3.69 -13.81 12.33
CA TRP A 74 4.02 -12.39 12.20
C TRP A 74 5.50 -12.10 12.51
N TRP A 75 6.08 -12.94 13.37
CA TRP A 75 7.49 -12.91 13.70
C TRP A 75 8.42 -13.32 12.55
N ILE A 76 7.93 -13.99 11.49
CA ILE A 76 8.75 -14.25 10.29
C ILE A 76 9.15 -12.92 9.63
N GLY A 77 8.24 -11.95 9.56
CA GLY A 77 8.54 -10.63 9.00
C GLY A 77 9.60 -9.90 9.83
N VAL A 78 9.46 -9.97 11.16
CA VAL A 78 10.44 -9.40 12.10
C VAL A 78 11.81 -10.08 11.95
N ALA A 79 11.86 -11.41 11.92
CA ALA A 79 13.10 -12.17 11.76
C ALA A 79 13.79 -11.86 10.42
N ALA A 80 13.04 -11.79 9.32
CA ALA A 80 13.59 -11.44 8.01
C ALA A 80 14.22 -10.03 7.99
N SER A 81 13.57 -9.05 8.63
CA SER A 81 14.11 -7.69 8.71
C SER A 81 15.41 -7.61 9.52
N ALA A 82 15.49 -8.35 10.64
CA ALA A 82 16.68 -8.40 11.47
C ALA A 82 17.88 -9.01 10.72
N VAL A 83 17.64 -10.08 9.95
CA VAL A 83 18.68 -10.70 9.12
C VAL A 83 19.22 -9.73 8.08
N ILE A 84 18.34 -9.00 7.36
CA ILE A 84 18.76 -8.02 6.34
C ILE A 84 19.63 -6.93 6.97
N VAL A 85 19.20 -6.35 8.10
CA VAL A 85 19.96 -5.30 8.79
C VAL A 85 21.33 -5.84 9.20
N LEU A 86 21.38 -6.99 9.87
CA LEU A 86 22.64 -7.61 10.32
C LEU A 86 23.59 -7.91 9.15
N SER A 87 23.07 -8.42 8.03
CA SER A 87 23.87 -8.70 6.83
C SER A 87 24.45 -7.43 6.21
N VAL A 88 23.64 -6.37 6.04
CA VAL A 88 24.10 -5.10 5.47
C VAL A 88 25.13 -4.43 6.39
N THR A 89 24.84 -4.37 7.70
CA THR A 89 25.78 -3.77 8.66
C THR A 89 27.07 -4.57 8.76
N GLY A 90 26.98 -5.91 8.71
CA GLY A 90 28.15 -6.79 8.70
C GLY A 90 29.01 -6.57 7.46
N TYR A 91 28.39 -6.52 6.27
CA TYR A 91 29.09 -6.26 5.02
C TYR A 91 29.73 -4.86 4.98
N MET A 92 29.03 -3.82 5.44
CA MET A 92 29.62 -2.49 5.52
C MET A 92 30.79 -2.46 6.50
N TYR A 93 30.68 -3.09 7.67
CA TYR A 93 31.76 -3.13 8.65
C TYR A 93 33.00 -3.86 8.14
N THR A 94 32.85 -4.96 7.40
CA THR A 94 33.99 -5.69 6.83
C THR A 94 34.66 -4.94 5.70
N ASN A 95 33.90 -4.21 4.87
CA ASN A 95 34.44 -3.50 3.70
C ASN A 95 34.78 -2.02 3.97
N ALA A 96 34.40 -1.45 5.12
CA ALA A 96 34.66 -0.03 5.44
C ALA A 96 36.14 0.32 5.63
N ASN A 97 37.03 -0.67 5.75
CA ASN A 97 38.46 -0.45 6.02
C ASN A 97 39.37 -0.67 4.80
N GLU A 98 38.84 -1.06 3.65
CA GLU A 98 39.64 -1.22 2.44
C GLU A 98 39.51 0.03 1.57
N LEU A 99 40.45 0.98 1.76
CA LEU A 99 40.65 2.07 0.81
C LEU A 99 40.96 1.47 -0.55
N THR A 100 40.18 1.84 -1.55
CA THR A 100 40.43 1.49 -2.95
C THR A 100 41.81 2.03 -3.38
N GLN A 101 42.42 1.44 -4.40
CA GLN A 101 43.77 1.85 -4.86
C GLN A 101 43.82 3.34 -5.21
N GLU A 102 42.75 3.88 -5.80
CA GLU A 102 42.60 5.29 -6.14
C GLU A 102 42.55 6.19 -4.88
N GLU A 103 41.84 5.76 -3.83
CA GLU A 103 41.77 6.49 -2.57
C GLU A 103 43.12 6.50 -1.85
N GLN A 104 43.88 5.40 -1.90
CA GLN A 104 45.22 5.35 -1.31
C GLN A 104 46.19 6.32 -2.01
N GLU A 105 46.16 6.38 -3.35
CA GLU A 105 46.99 7.30 -4.12
C GLU A 105 46.61 8.77 -3.82
N ALA A 106 45.32 9.09 -3.73
CA ALA A 106 44.84 10.42 -3.36
C ALA A 106 45.31 10.84 -1.96
N VAL A 107 45.25 9.93 -0.98
CA VAL A 107 45.75 10.17 0.39
C VAL A 107 47.26 10.39 0.39
N MET A 108 48.01 9.62 -0.40
CA MET A 108 49.46 9.78 -0.53
C MET A 108 49.84 11.15 -1.12
N ALA A 109 49.22 11.54 -2.24
CA ALA A 109 49.47 12.83 -2.89
C ALA A 109 49.08 14.02 -1.99
N PHE A 110 47.98 13.90 -1.24
CA PHE A 110 47.57 14.90 -0.26
C PHE A 110 48.61 15.04 0.88
N ASN A 111 49.10 13.92 1.42
CA ASN A 111 50.11 13.94 2.47
C ASN A 111 51.43 14.55 2.00
N GLN A 112 51.91 14.21 0.79
CA GLN A 112 53.10 14.82 0.19
C GLN A 112 52.92 16.34 0.01
N SER A 113 51.75 16.77 -0.46
CA SER A 113 51.43 18.19 -0.61
C SER A 113 51.44 18.91 0.74
N LYS A 114 50.86 18.29 1.77
CA LYS A 114 50.86 18.82 3.14
C LYS A 114 52.27 18.96 3.71
N GLU A 115 53.14 17.98 3.48
CA GLU A 115 54.55 18.06 3.87
C GLU A 115 55.28 19.19 3.15
N ALA A 116 55.06 19.34 1.84
CA ALA A 116 55.63 20.43 1.07
C ALA A 116 55.17 21.81 1.59
N PHE A 117 53.87 21.95 1.90
CA PHE A 117 53.34 23.18 2.49
C PHE A 117 53.91 23.46 3.89
N LEU A 118 54.14 22.43 4.70
CA LEU A 118 54.80 22.57 6.00
C LEU A 118 56.24 23.07 5.85
N LEU A 119 57.01 22.53 4.89
CA LEU A 119 58.37 22.97 4.60
C LEU A 119 58.41 24.41 4.06
N LEU A 120 57.45 24.76 3.21
CA LEU A 120 57.28 26.12 2.70
C LEU A 120 56.98 27.10 3.83
N SER A 121 56.03 26.74 4.71
CA SER A 121 55.65 27.54 5.88
C SER A 121 56.85 27.75 6.82
N LYS A 122 57.64 26.71 7.08
CA LYS A 122 58.86 26.80 7.89
C LYS A 122 59.89 27.75 7.27
N SER A 123 60.10 27.66 5.96
CA SER A 123 61.03 28.54 5.22
C SER A 123 60.55 29.99 5.22
N PHE A 124 59.25 30.21 5.04
CA PHE A 124 58.63 31.53 5.10
C PHE A 124 58.78 32.17 6.49
N ASN A 125 58.49 31.42 7.55
CA ASN A 125 58.65 31.91 8.94
C ASN A 125 60.10 32.29 9.24
N LYS A 126 61.07 31.50 8.77
CA LYS A 126 62.50 31.81 8.92
C LYS A 126 62.88 33.11 8.20
N GLY A 127 62.43 33.29 6.96
CA GLY A 127 62.69 34.53 6.20
C GLY A 127 62.07 35.77 6.85
N ALA A 128 60.87 35.64 7.41
CA ALA A 128 60.23 36.72 8.16
C ALA A 128 61.02 37.11 9.43
N GLU A 129 61.60 36.13 10.13
CA GLU A 129 62.45 36.36 11.30
C GLU A 129 63.72 37.14 10.93
N GLU A 130 64.41 36.74 9.84
CA GLU A 130 65.62 37.41 9.33
C GLU A 130 65.35 38.87 8.95
N LEU A 131 64.22 39.16 8.31
CA LEU A 131 63.78 40.54 8.02
C LEU A 131 63.54 41.35 9.31
N GLY A 132 63.03 40.71 10.37
CA GLY A 132 62.89 41.30 11.68
C GLY A 132 64.23 41.75 12.29
N TYR A 133 65.29 40.95 12.16
CA TYR A 133 66.64 41.32 12.62
C TYR A 133 67.22 42.48 11.80
N ILE A 134 67.05 42.48 10.48
CA ILE A 134 67.52 43.58 9.61
C ILE A 134 66.83 44.89 9.97
N ASN A 135 65.52 44.86 10.25
CA ASN A 135 64.79 46.05 10.70
C ASN A 135 65.32 46.56 12.06
N LYS A 136 65.61 45.66 13.02
CA LYS A 136 66.23 46.05 14.31
C LYS A 136 67.60 46.70 14.09
N PHE A 137 68.45 46.09 13.26
CA PHE A 137 69.78 46.61 12.94
C PHE A 137 69.71 47.99 12.26
N THR A 138 68.80 48.16 11.30
CA THR A 138 68.57 49.44 10.61
C THR A 138 68.14 50.51 11.60
N ASN A 139 67.22 50.21 12.51
CA ASN A 139 66.77 51.15 13.54
C ASN A 139 67.88 51.51 14.53
N THR A 140 68.72 50.56 14.95
CA THR A 140 69.86 50.86 15.82
C THR A 140 70.93 51.69 15.09
N THR A 141 71.25 51.38 13.84
CA THR A 141 72.20 52.18 13.04
C THR A 141 71.69 53.59 12.83
N ASN A 142 70.40 53.78 12.52
CA ASN A 142 69.77 55.10 12.41
C ASN A 142 69.77 55.90 13.73
N LYS A 143 69.83 55.21 14.88
CA LYS A 143 69.86 55.84 16.21
C LYS A 143 71.24 56.34 16.61
N TYR A 144 72.32 55.74 16.08
CA TYR A 144 73.69 56.05 16.46
C TYR A 144 74.55 56.68 15.36
N PHE A 145 74.14 56.58 14.08
CA PHE A 145 74.88 57.10 12.92
C PHE A 145 74.12 58.14 12.10
N LYS A 146 73.15 58.85 12.70
CA LYS A 146 72.55 60.07 12.16
C LYS A 146 73.05 61.29 12.92
#